data_AF-A0A3N5FRT5-F1
#
_entry.id   AF-A0A3N5FRT5-F1
#
_cell.length_a   1.000
_cell.length_b   1.000
_cell.length_c   1.000
_cell.angle_alpha   90.00
_cell.angle_beta   90.00
_cell.angle_gamma   90.00
#
_symmetry.space_group_name_H-M   'P 1'
#
loop_
_entity.id
_entity.type
_entity.pdbx_description
1 polymer ?
#
loop_
_entity_poly.entity_id
_entity_poly.type
_entity_poly.pdbx_seq_one_letter_code
_entity_poly.pdbx_strand_id
1 'polypeptide(L)'
;MICPGLINTNIVCDGRTCLPEDGVANRCAVEKFFKDYGRSPEKVAKAVLKAVRKNKSVVPVGFEAWIQWFLKRISQRGYNLSCNLSARLLE
;
A
#
# COMPACT_ATOMS: atom_id res chain seq x y z
N MET A 1 6.20 10.84 8.44
CA MET A 1 6.12 9.83 7.36
C MET A 1 4.67 9.39 7.18
N ILE A 2 4.17 9.38 5.94
CA ILE A 2 2.81 8.95 5.59
C ILE A 2 2.90 7.58 4.91
N CYS A 3 2.06 6.63 5.34
CA CYS A 3 1.95 5.32 4.71
C CYS A 3 0.53 5.13 4.17
N PRO A 4 0.28 5.49 2.90
CA PRO A 4 -1.08 5.53 2.35
C PRO A 4 -1.62 4.14 1.94
N GLY A 5 -0.73 3.18 1.65
CA GLY A 5 -1.10 1.86 1.11
C GLY A 5 -1.67 1.99 -0.31
N LEU A 6 -2.59 1.10 -0.69
CA LEU A 6 -3.29 1.20 -1.98
C LEU A 6 -4.13 2.48 -2.10
N ILE A 7 -3.87 3.23 -3.17
CA ILE A 7 -4.60 4.45 -3.54
C ILE A 7 -5.14 4.27 -4.95
N ASN A 8 -6.45 4.46 -5.12
CA ASN A 8 -7.07 4.45 -6.44
C ASN A 8 -6.83 5.80 -7.12
N THR A 9 -5.86 5.85 -8.03
CA THR A 9 -5.54 7.05 -8.82
C THR A 9 -5.38 6.67 -10.29
N ASN A 10 -5.50 7.65 -11.18
CA ASN A 10 -5.30 7.44 -12.62
C ASN A 10 -3.91 6.92 -12.99
N ILE A 11 -2.91 7.05 -12.08
CA ILE A 11 -1.58 6.47 -12.27
C ILE A 11 -1.64 4.95 -12.40
N VAL A 12 -2.64 4.28 -11.80
CA VAL A 12 -2.82 2.84 -11.95
C VAL A 12 -3.23 2.48 -13.39
N CYS A 13 -4.05 3.34 -14.02
CA CYS A 13 -4.56 3.15 -15.38
C CYS A 13 -3.54 3.58 -16.44
N ASP A 14 -2.86 4.71 -16.23
CA ASP A 14 -2.02 5.39 -17.23
C ASP A 14 -0.51 5.20 -16.98
N GLY A 15 -0.13 4.78 -15.78
CA GLY A 15 1.26 4.63 -15.37
C GLY A 15 1.99 3.47 -16.04
N ARG A 16 3.31 3.51 -16.03
CA ARG A 16 4.13 2.35 -16.42
C ARG A 16 4.19 1.39 -15.24
N THR A 17 3.63 0.20 -15.41
CA THR A 17 3.73 -0.88 -14.43
C THR A 17 4.71 -1.90 -14.98
N CYS A 18 5.81 -2.14 -14.27
CA CYS A 18 6.73 -3.22 -14.60
C CYS A 18 6.14 -4.53 -14.08
N LEU A 19 5.16 -5.05 -14.80
CA LEU A 19 4.60 -6.38 -14.55
C LEU A 19 5.53 -7.40 -15.21
N PRO A 20 5.85 -8.53 -14.54
CA PRO A 20 6.58 -9.62 -15.19
C PRO A 20 5.77 -10.14 -16.39
N GLU A 21 6.46 -10.42 -17.50
CA GLU A 21 5.83 -10.90 -18.75
C GLU A 21 5.07 -12.23 -18.54
N ASP A 22 5.50 -13.02 -17.56
CA ASP A 22 4.99 -14.36 -17.23
C ASP A 22 3.92 -14.32 -16.11
N GLY A 23 3.55 -13.13 -15.64
CA GLY A 23 2.69 -12.95 -14.47
C GLY A 23 1.20 -13.15 -14.74
N VAL A 24 0.48 -13.67 -13.73
CA VAL A 24 -1.00 -13.80 -13.74
C VAL A 24 -1.72 -12.43 -13.72
N ALA A 25 -0.97 -11.34 -13.49
CA ALA A 25 -1.50 -10.00 -13.30
C ALA A 25 -1.64 -9.25 -14.64
N ASN A 26 -2.86 -9.21 -15.18
CA ASN A 26 -3.21 -8.31 -16.28
C ASN A 26 -3.51 -6.90 -15.75
N ARG A 27 -3.22 -5.86 -16.55
CA ARG A 27 -3.50 -4.45 -16.24
C ARG A 27 -4.95 -4.22 -15.80
N CYS A 28 -5.92 -4.85 -16.46
CA CYS A 28 -7.34 -4.76 -16.07
C CYS A 28 -7.62 -5.37 -14.68
N ALA A 29 -6.93 -6.44 -14.31
CA ALA A 29 -7.09 -7.08 -13.00
C ALA A 29 -6.48 -6.20 -11.90
N VAL A 30 -5.33 -5.59 -12.17
CA VAL A 30 -4.69 -4.63 -11.27
C VAL A 30 -5.59 -3.40 -11.09
N GLU A 31 -6.08 -2.80 -12.18
CA GLU A 31 -6.98 -1.65 -12.11
C GLU A 31 -8.24 -1.97 -11.28
N LYS A 32 -8.86 -3.14 -11.51
CA LYS A 32 -10.00 -3.60 -10.73
C LYS A 32 -9.65 -3.77 -9.25
N PHE A 33 -8.49 -4.35 -8.94
CA PHE A 33 -8.01 -4.51 -7.57
C PHE A 33 -7.83 -3.16 -6.85
N PHE A 34 -7.23 -2.17 -7.52
CA PHE A 34 -7.10 -0.82 -6.99
C PHE A 34 -8.45 -0.10 -6.88
N LYS A 35 -9.42 -0.41 -7.74
CA LYS A 35 -10.78 0.13 -7.64
C LYS A 35 -11.54 -0.45 -6.44
N ASP A 36 -11.42 -1.76 -6.20
CA ASP A 36 -12.15 -2.47 -5.14
C ASP A 36 -11.52 -2.25 -3.76
N TYR A 37 -10.18 -2.25 -3.66
CA TYR A 37 -9.45 -2.18 -2.38
C TYR A 37 -8.70 -0.86 -2.15
N GLY A 38 -8.52 -0.05 -3.19
CA GLY A 38 -7.82 1.23 -3.10
C GLY A 38 -8.66 2.32 -2.46
N ARG A 39 -7.99 3.18 -1.69
CA ARG A 39 -8.64 4.35 -1.06
C ARG A 39 -8.69 5.51 -2.03
N SER A 40 -9.73 6.34 -1.89
CA SER A 40 -9.83 7.56 -2.67
C SER A 40 -8.70 8.55 -2.30
N PRO A 41 -8.17 9.30 -3.28
CA PRO A 41 -7.07 10.22 -3.05
C PRO A 41 -7.47 11.38 -2.11
N GLU A 42 -8.73 11.79 -2.11
CA GLU A 42 -9.23 12.85 -1.22
C GLU A 42 -9.16 12.41 0.25
N LYS A 43 -9.44 11.13 0.52
CA LYS A 43 -9.34 10.57 1.87
C LYS A 43 -7.90 10.55 2.36
N VAL A 44 -6.97 10.18 1.47
CA VAL A 44 -5.53 10.22 1.77
C VAL A 44 -5.06 11.65 2.00
N ALA A 45 -5.44 12.60 1.14
CA ALA A 45 -5.09 14.01 1.29
C ALA A 45 -5.60 14.61 2.62
N LYS A 46 -6.85 14.33 3.01
CA LYS A 46 -7.40 14.74 4.31
C LYS A 46 -6.61 14.15 5.48
N ALA A 47 -6.18 12.89 5.38
CA ALA A 47 -5.37 12.24 6.40
C ALA A 47 -3.99 12.90 6.54
N VAL A 48 -3.36 13.27 5.41
CA VAL A 48 -2.08 14.01 5.40
C VAL A 48 -2.24 15.37 6.08
N LEU A 49 -3.25 16.15 5.71
CA LEU A 49 -3.51 17.46 6.33
C LEU A 49 -3.75 17.33 7.84
N LYS A 50 -4.50 16.30 8.27
CA LYS A 50 -4.72 16.02 9.70
C LYS A 50 -3.43 15.59 10.40
N ALA A 51 -2.54 14.86 9.73
CA ALA A 51 -1.26 14.45 10.27
C ALA A 51 -0.34 15.65 10.53
N VAL A 52 -0.27 16.58 9.57
CA VAL A 52 0.49 17.82 9.68
C VAL A 52 -0.03 18.67 10.83
N ARG A 53 -1.36 18.92 10.89
CA ARG A 53 -1.97 19.71 11.98
C ARG A 53 -1.74 19.13 13.37
N LYS A 54 -1.66 17.80 13.49
CA LYS A 54 -1.48 17.09 14.77
C LYS A 54 -0.01 16.73 15.05
N ASN A 55 0.91 17.21 14.21
CA ASN A 55 2.35 16.91 14.27
C ASN A 55 2.64 15.41 14.51
N LYS A 56 1.96 14.54 13.76
CA LYS A 56 2.11 13.09 13.91
C LYS A 56 3.33 12.59 13.14
N SER A 57 4.22 11.88 13.83
CA SER A 57 5.43 11.31 13.23
C SER A 57 5.14 10.22 12.19
N VAL A 58 4.22 9.30 12.47
CA VAL A 58 3.85 8.20 11.55
C VAL A 58 2.34 8.11 11.44
N VAL A 59 1.82 8.11 10.21
CA VAL A 59 0.38 7.99 9.95
C VAL A 59 0.12 6.90 8.90
N PRO A 60 -0.27 5.69 9.33
CA PRO A 60 -0.87 4.69 8.44
C PRO A 60 -2.30 5.12 8.10
N VAL A 61 -2.57 5.29 6.80
CA VAL A 61 -3.92 5.64 6.30
C VAL A 61 -4.69 4.38 5.91
N GLY A 62 -3.97 3.39 5.38
CA GLY A 62 -4.52 2.12 4.94
C GLY A 62 -4.65 1.08 6.03
N PHE A 63 -5.61 0.17 5.87
CA PHE A 63 -5.71 -1.02 6.73
C PHE A 63 -4.44 -1.87 6.65
N GLU A 64 -3.94 -2.11 5.44
CA GLU A 64 -2.68 -2.83 5.19
C GLU A 64 -1.50 -2.14 5.87
N ALA A 65 -1.42 -0.82 5.77
CA ALA A 65 -0.36 -0.04 6.42
C ALA A 65 -0.45 -0.12 7.95
N TRP A 66 -1.66 -0.21 8.50
CA TRP A 66 -1.87 -0.38 9.94
C TRP A 66 -1.44 -1.78 10.41
N ILE A 67 -1.77 -2.82 9.64
CA ILE A 67 -1.32 -4.20 9.90
C ILE A 67 0.21 -4.26 9.88
N GLN A 68 0.85 -3.75 8.83
CA GLN A 68 2.32 -3.77 8.72
C GLN A 68 2.97 -3.00 9.87
N TRP A 69 2.41 -1.85 10.24
CA TRP A 69 2.89 -1.06 11.36
C TRP A 69 2.76 -1.81 12.69
N PHE A 70 1.65 -2.51 12.91
CA PHE A 70 1.41 -3.30 14.11
C PHE A 70 2.31 -4.54 14.17
N LEU A 71 2.46 -5.27 13.06
CA LEU A 71 3.37 -6.42 12.93
C LEU A 71 4.81 -6.02 13.26
N LYS A 72 5.29 -4.90 12.71
CA LYS A 72 6.61 -4.35 13.02
C LYS A 72 6.77 -4.03 14.50
N ARG A 73 5.70 -3.63 15.18
CA ARG A 73 5.73 -3.27 16.60
C ARG A 73 5.66 -4.47 17.54
N ILE A 74 5.05 -5.58 17.12
CA ILE A 74 4.96 -6.81 17.93
C ILE A 74 6.23 -7.65 17.80
N SER A 75 6.69 -7.90 16.57
CA SER A 75 7.82 -8.80 16.35
C SER A 75 8.60 -8.42 15.10
N GLN A 76 9.85 -7.99 15.30
CA GLN A 76 10.76 -7.72 14.20
C GLN A 76 11.06 -8.98 13.37
N ARG A 77 11.11 -10.16 14.01
CA ARG A 77 11.31 -11.45 13.32
C ARG A 77 10.12 -11.82 12.45
N GLY A 78 8.90 -11.63 12.94
CA GLY A 78 7.68 -11.88 12.16
C GLY A 78 7.57 -10.94 10.95
N TYR A 79 7.90 -9.66 11.14
CA TYR A 79 7.96 -8.70 10.03
C TYR A 79 9.01 -9.11 8.98
N ASN A 80 10.22 -9.48 9.40
CA ASN A 80 11.27 -9.91 8.48
C ASN A 80 10.87 -11.20 7.72
N LEU A 81 10.20 -12.15 8.39
CA LEU A 81 9.69 -13.35 7.74
C LEU A 81 8.62 -13.01 6.70
N SER A 82 7.69 -12.10 7.03
CA SER A 82 6.65 -11.66 6.09
C SER A 82 7.25 -11.03 4.83
N CYS A 83 8.25 -10.16 4.98
CA CYS A 83 8.95 -9.57 3.83
C CYS A 83 9.68 -10.63 2.98
N ASN A 84 10.39 -11.58 3.60
CA ASN A 84 11.09 -12.62 2.86
C ASN A 84 10.13 -13.56 2.12
N LEU A 85 9.00 -13.89 2.73
CA LEU A 85 7.99 -14.72 2.10
C LEU A 85 7.30 -14.00 0.93
N SER A 86 6.99 -12.71 1.11
CA SER A 86 6.44 -11.89 0.03
C SER A 86 7.40 -11.75 -1.15
N ALA A 87 8.70 -11.62 -0.89
CA ALA A 87 9.72 -11.58 -1.96
C ALA A 87 9.73 -12.91 -2.74
N ARG A 88 9.76 -14.05 -2.05
CA ARG A 88 9.76 -15.39 -2.67
C ARG A 88 8.49 -15.75 -3.42
N LEU A 89 7.37 -15.11 -3.13
CA LEU A 89 6.10 -15.32 -3.84
C LEU A 89 5.98 -14.48 -5.11
N LEU A 90 6.86 -13.48 -5.28
CA LEU A 90 6.88 -12.57 -6.42
C LEU A 90 8.05 -12.86 -7.39
N GLU A 91 8.98 -13.74 -7.00
CA GLU A 91 9.98 -14.39 -7.84
C GLU A 91 9.37 -15.61 -8.55
#